data_AF-A0A9E3FCM2-F1
#
_entry.id   AF-A0A9E3FCM2-F1
#
_cell.length_a   1.000
_cell.length_b   1.000
_cell.length_c   1.000
_cell.angle_alpha   90.00
_cell.angle_beta   90.00
_cell.angle_gamma   90.00
#
_symmetry.space_group_name_H-M   'P 1'
#
loop_
_entity.id
_entity.type
_entity.pdbx_description
1 polymer ?
#
loop_
_entity_poly.entity_id
_entity_poly.type
_entity_poly.pdbx_seq_one_letter_code
_entity_poly.pdbx_strand_id
1 'polypeptide(L)'
;MSAAEQDPTIGASRSLIDGDWEWPVHGLRHPPADRTSGWYVWTGDLSHADDFFQPWHTSHLVERVPQLASLLDLPPGSRFLIAPDHLDTWKDPSLLDV
;
A
#
# COMPACT_ATOMS: atom_id res chain seq x y z
N MET A 1 3.88 27.62 4.09
CA MET A 1 3.75 26.35 4.82
C MET A 1 4.14 25.26 3.83
N SER A 2 5.29 24.63 4.02
CA SER A 2 5.81 23.63 3.07
C SER A 2 4.98 22.34 3.17
N ALA A 3 4.59 21.77 2.04
CA ALA A 3 3.74 20.58 1.95
C ALA A 3 4.49 19.26 2.26
N ALA A 4 5.69 19.32 2.85
CA ALA A 4 6.65 18.21 2.91
C ALA A 4 6.74 17.48 4.26
N GLU A 5 5.85 17.76 5.23
CA GLU A 5 6.03 17.31 6.62
C GLU A 5 4.88 16.44 7.17
N GLN A 6 4.02 15.90 6.31
CA GLN A 6 2.97 14.97 6.73
C GLN A 6 3.31 13.58 6.22
N ASP A 7 3.55 12.63 7.12
CA ASP A 7 3.67 11.20 6.77
C ASP A 7 2.32 10.72 6.21
N PRO A 8 2.21 10.50 4.89
CA PRO A 8 0.94 10.19 4.28
C PRO A 8 0.46 8.82 4.76
N THR A 9 -0.85 8.69 4.90
CA THR A 9 -1.44 7.41 5.31
C THR A 9 -1.63 6.49 4.10
N ILE A 10 -1.44 5.20 4.31
CA ILE A 10 -1.85 4.11 3.41
C ILE A 10 -3.13 3.47 3.97
N GLY A 11 -3.90 2.79 3.13
CA GLY A 11 -4.82 1.75 3.58
C GLY A 11 -4.05 0.44 3.76
N ALA A 12 -4.01 -0.12 4.96
CA ALA A 12 -3.36 -1.40 5.22
C ALA A 12 -4.35 -2.44 5.75
N SER A 13 -4.20 -3.70 5.36
CA SER A 13 -4.95 -4.77 6.02
C SER A 13 -4.54 -4.90 7.48
N ARG A 14 -5.48 -5.34 8.32
CA ARG A 14 -5.24 -5.52 9.75
C ARG A 14 -4.08 -6.48 10.05
N SER A 15 -3.93 -7.54 9.26
CA SER A 15 -2.80 -8.49 9.34
C SER A 15 -1.43 -7.78 9.26
N LEU A 16 -1.27 -6.84 8.32
CA LEU A 16 -0.03 -6.07 8.16
C LEU A 16 0.24 -5.14 9.34
N ILE A 17 -0.81 -4.51 9.89
CA ILE A 17 -0.72 -3.60 11.03
C ILE A 17 -0.35 -4.38 12.30
N ASP A 18 -1.08 -5.46 12.58
CA ASP A 18 -0.90 -6.28 13.78
C ASP A 18 0.41 -7.09 13.71
N GLY A 19 0.96 -7.27 12.51
CA GLY A 19 2.22 -7.99 12.28
C GLY A 19 2.05 -9.50 12.13
N ASP A 20 0.81 -9.97 12.05
CA ASP A 20 0.44 -11.34 11.72
C ASP A 20 0.19 -11.43 10.20
N TRP A 21 1.26 -11.21 9.44
CA TRP A 21 1.19 -11.09 7.98
C TRP A 21 1.83 -12.30 7.31
N GLU A 22 1.33 -12.62 6.13
CA GLU A 22 1.78 -13.75 5.34
C GLU A 22 2.19 -13.27 3.94
N TRP A 23 3.04 -14.04 3.28
CA TRP A 23 3.35 -13.79 1.89
C TRP A 23 2.23 -14.32 0.97
N PRO A 24 1.95 -13.64 -0.15
CA PRO A 24 2.58 -12.41 -0.62
C PRO A 24 1.97 -11.13 -0.03
N VAL A 25 2.72 -10.02 -0.08
CA VAL A 25 2.20 -8.67 0.15
C VAL A 25 1.78 -8.09 -1.18
N HIS A 26 0.55 -7.63 -1.24
CA HIS A 26 -0.05 -6.98 -2.40
C HIS A 26 -0.12 -5.47 -2.19
N GLY A 27 -0.01 -4.72 -3.27
CA GLY A 27 -0.27 -3.30 -3.28
C GLY A 27 -0.95 -2.84 -4.55
N LEU A 28 -1.82 -1.83 -4.41
CA LEU A 28 -2.37 -1.06 -5.52
C LEU A 28 -2.40 0.42 -5.17
N ARG A 29 -2.27 1.28 -6.18
CA ARG A 29 -2.24 2.73 -5.99
C ARG A 29 -3.31 3.43 -6.82
N HIS A 30 -4.30 3.97 -6.14
CA HIS A 30 -5.22 4.97 -6.68
C HIS A 30 -4.57 6.36 -6.70
N PRO A 31 -5.14 7.34 -7.44
CA PRO A 31 -4.77 8.74 -7.27
C PRO A 31 -4.84 9.13 -5.79
N PRO A 32 -3.81 9.80 -5.25
CA PRO A 32 -3.84 10.25 -3.86
C PRO A 32 -4.98 11.26 -3.66
N ALA A 33 -5.72 11.11 -2.55
CA ALA A 33 -6.78 12.03 -2.14
C ALA A 33 -6.49 12.56 -0.73
N ASP A 34 -6.64 13.86 -0.53
CA ASP A 34 -6.41 14.57 0.74
C ASP A 34 -5.05 14.26 1.39
N ARG A 35 -5.05 13.44 2.45
CA ARG A 35 -3.87 13.05 3.26
C ARG A 35 -3.46 11.58 3.07
N THR A 36 -4.03 10.92 2.07
CA THR A 36 -3.71 9.54 1.72
C THR A 36 -2.68 9.50 0.59
N SER A 37 -1.81 8.51 0.61
CA SER A 37 -0.84 8.27 -0.48
C SER A 37 -1.48 7.67 -1.73
N GLY A 38 -2.73 7.22 -1.61
CA GLY A 38 -3.46 6.41 -2.60
C GLY A 38 -3.11 4.92 -2.55
N TRP A 39 -2.17 4.50 -1.71
CA TRP A 39 -1.78 3.10 -1.56
C TRP A 39 -2.75 2.32 -0.70
N TYR A 40 -3.11 1.14 -1.20
CA TYR A 40 -3.79 0.09 -0.47
C TYR A 40 -2.88 -1.14 -0.48
N VAL A 41 -2.49 -1.62 0.70
CA VAL A 41 -1.51 -2.70 0.89
C VAL A 41 -2.11 -3.78 1.78
N TRP A 42 -2.01 -5.05 1.39
CA TRP A 42 -2.60 -6.15 2.16
C TRP A 42 -1.83 -7.46 2.02
N THR A 43 -2.17 -8.42 2.89
CA THR A 43 -1.76 -9.82 2.80
C THR A 43 -2.98 -10.73 2.88
N GLY A 44 -2.84 -11.97 2.41
CA GLY A 44 -3.95 -12.92 2.32
C GLY A 44 -4.97 -12.52 1.27
N ASP A 45 -6.20 -13.01 1.43
CA ASP A 45 -7.28 -12.76 0.47
C ASP A 45 -7.81 -11.33 0.57
N LEU A 46 -7.97 -10.68 -0.58
CA LEU A 46 -8.62 -9.37 -0.67
C LEU A 46 -10.09 -9.50 -0.26
N SER A 47 -10.52 -8.69 0.70
CA SER A 47 -11.93 -8.59 1.10
C SER A 47 -12.53 -7.26 0.64
N HIS A 48 -13.83 -7.29 0.35
CA HIS A 48 -14.64 -6.10 0.04
C HIS A 48 -15.33 -5.51 1.28
N ALA A 49 -15.00 -5.99 2.49
CA ALA A 49 -15.53 -5.41 3.71
C ALA A 49 -15.07 -3.96 3.87
N ASP A 50 -15.98 -3.07 4.28
CA ASP A 50 -15.71 -1.64 4.43
C ASP A 50 -14.58 -1.32 5.42
N ASP A 51 -14.32 -2.24 6.35
CA ASP A 51 -13.28 -2.14 7.38
C ASP A 51 -12.01 -2.96 7.06
N PHE A 52 -11.91 -3.53 5.86
CA PHE A 52 -10.75 -4.35 5.48
C PHE A 52 -9.45 -3.53 5.47
N PHE A 53 -9.49 -2.32 4.95
CA PHE A 53 -8.36 -1.38 4.97
C PHE A 53 -8.49 -0.38 6.10
N GLN A 54 -7.45 -0.29 6.91
CA GLN A 54 -7.35 0.66 8.01
C GLN A 54 -6.23 1.67 7.71
N PRO A 55 -6.39 2.95 8.11
CA PRO A 55 -5.36 3.96 7.89
C PRO A 55 -4.11 3.61 8.69
N TRP A 56 -2.95 3.57 8.02
CA TRP A 56 -1.66 3.33 8.65
C TRP A 56 -0.59 4.25 8.08
N HIS A 57 0.41 4.57 8.89
CA HIS A 57 1.49 5.48 8.48
C HIS A 57 2.46 4.77 7.54
N THR A 58 2.88 5.46 6.47
CA THR A 58 3.78 4.90 5.47
C THR A 58 5.13 4.53 6.09
N SER A 59 5.61 5.34 7.03
CA SER A 59 6.86 5.09 7.76
C SER A 59 6.86 3.73 8.47
N HIS A 60 5.81 3.38 9.21
CA HIS A 60 5.71 2.10 9.92
C HIS A 60 5.72 0.89 8.98
N LEU A 61 5.11 1.01 7.79
CA LEU A 61 5.15 -0.05 6.78
C LEU A 61 6.59 -0.27 6.28
N VAL A 62 7.32 0.81 5.99
CA VAL A 62 8.71 0.76 5.52
C VAL A 62 9.66 0.26 6.60
N GLU A 63 9.44 0.61 7.87
CA GLU A 63 10.22 0.08 9.00
C GLU A 63 10.07 -1.44 9.13
N ARG A 64 8.87 -1.98 8.89
CA ARG A 64 8.59 -3.42 8.98
C ARG A 64 9.06 -4.18 7.73
N VAL A 65 8.88 -3.60 6.55
CA VAL A 65 9.27 -4.21 5.26
C VAL A 65 10.02 -3.18 4.41
N PRO A 66 11.34 -3.02 4.62
CA PRO A 66 12.13 -1.98 3.95
C PRO A 66 12.12 -2.08 2.42
N GLN A 67 11.90 -3.27 1.84
CA GLN A 67 11.80 -3.42 0.38
C GLN A 67 10.61 -2.67 -0.22
N LEU A 68 9.57 -2.37 0.57
CA LEU A 68 8.40 -1.65 0.09
C LEU A 68 8.71 -0.18 -0.21
N ALA A 69 9.76 0.41 0.37
CA ALA A 69 10.10 1.82 0.18
C ALA A 69 10.15 2.21 -1.31
N SER A 70 10.89 1.45 -2.13
CA SER A 70 11.01 1.70 -3.56
C SER A 70 9.73 1.39 -4.35
N LEU A 71 8.86 0.52 -3.83
CA LEU A 71 7.58 0.20 -4.47
C LEU A 71 6.55 1.30 -4.24
N LEU A 72 6.60 1.98 -3.09
CA LEU A 72 5.68 3.06 -2.76
C LEU A 72 5.92 4.34 -3.58
N ASP A 73 7.06 4.45 -4.26
CA ASP A 73 7.36 5.50 -5.23
C ASP A 73 6.69 5.29 -6.61
N LEU A 74 6.13 4.10 -6.88
CA LEU A 74 5.45 3.81 -8.15
C LEU A 74 4.22 4.73 -8.35
N PRO A 75 3.96 5.24 -9.57
CA PRO A 75 2.89 6.21 -9.81
C PRO A 75 1.48 5.64 -9.57
N PRO A 76 0.44 6.49 -9.45
CA PRO A 76 -0.94 6.02 -9.49
C PRO A 76 -1.22 5.16 -10.73
N GLY A 77 -2.07 4.16 -10.59
CA GLY A 77 -2.28 3.15 -11.63
C GLY A 77 -1.26 2.02 -11.59
N SER A 78 -0.51 1.87 -10.50
CA SER A 78 0.44 0.77 -10.31
C SER A 78 -0.08 -0.26 -9.32
N ARG A 79 0.32 -1.51 -9.55
CA ARG A 79 0.19 -2.62 -8.62
C ARG A 79 1.53 -3.29 -8.39
N PHE A 80 1.68 -3.90 -7.22
CA PHE A 80 2.79 -4.79 -6.93
C PHE A 80 2.33 -6.05 -6.19
N LEU A 81 3.14 -7.09 -6.29
CA LEU A 81 3.09 -8.29 -5.49
C LEU A 81 4.53 -8.65 -5.11
N ILE A 82 4.81 -8.76 -3.81
CA ILE A 82 6.13 -9.12 -3.31
C ILE A 82 6.04 -10.34 -2.39
N ALA A 83 6.99 -11.26 -2.54
CA ALA A 83 7.23 -12.46 -1.73
C ALA A 83 8.77 -12.64 -1.57
N PRO A 84 9.27 -13.61 -0.77
CA PRO A 84 10.71 -13.73 -0.47
C PRO A 84 11.61 -13.78 -1.69
N ASP A 85 11.18 -14.48 -2.75
CA ASP A 85 11.96 -14.69 -3.98
C ASP A 85 11.22 -14.18 -5.23
N HIS A 86 10.20 -13.35 -5.04
CA HIS A 86 9.32 -12.93 -6.15
C HIS A 86 8.90 -11.47 -5.99
N LEU A 87 9.03 -10.70 -7.07
CA LEU A 87 8.56 -9.33 -7.13
C LEU A 87 7.97 -9.06 -8.52
N ASP A 88 6.67 -8.82 -8.56
CA ASP A 88 5.98 -8.34 -9.75
C ASP A 88 5.50 -6.91 -9.54
N THR A 89 5.64 -6.11 -10.59
CA THR A 89 5.03 -4.78 -10.69
C THR A 89 4.36 -4.65 -12.05
N TRP A 90 3.14 -4.11 -12.08
CA TRP A 90 2.42 -3.90 -13.33
C TRP A 90 1.53 -2.66 -13.26
N LYS A 91 1.16 -2.17 -14.44
CA LYS A 91 0.22 -1.06 -14.57
C LYS A 91 -1.20 -1.59 -14.65
N ASP A 92 -2.09 -0.95 -13.92
CA ASP A 92 -3.52 -1.15 -13.96
C ASP A 92 -4.21 0.22 -14.14
N PRO A 93 -4.46 0.63 -15.39
CA PRO A 93 -5.11 1.90 -15.69
C PRO A 93 -6.52 2.03 -15.10
N SER A 94 -7.19 0.92 -14.76
CA SER A 94 -8.52 0.97 -14.16
C SER A 94 -8.52 1.62 -12.77
N LEU A 95 -7.37 1.67 -12.09
CA LEU A 95 -7.22 2.33 -10.80
C LEU A 95 -7.22 3.86 -10.90
N LEU A 96 -7.12 4.43 -12.10
CA LEU A 96 -7.12 5.88 -12.31
C LEU A 96 -8.54 6.46 -12.46
N ASP A 97 -9.54 5.60 -12.62
CA ASP A 97 -10.95 5.95 -12.76
C ASP A 97 -11.66 5.71 -11.41
N VAL A 98 -11.59 6.71 -10.53
CA VAL A 98 -12.09 6.67 -9.13
C VAL A 98 -13.19 7.69 -8.87
#